data_AF-A0A847GAA1-F1
#
_entry.id   AF-A0A847GAA1-F1
#
_cell.length_a   1.000
_cell.length_b   1.000
_cell.length_c   1.000
_cell.angle_alpha   90.00
_cell.angle_beta   90.00
_cell.angle_gamma   90.00
#
_symmetry.space_group_name_H-M   'P 1'
#
loop_
_entity.id
_entity.type
_entity.pdbx_description
1 polymer ?
#
loop_
_entity_poly.entity_id
_entity_poly.type
_entity_poly.pdbx_seq_one_letter_code
_entity_poly.pdbx_strand_id
1 'polypeptide(L)'
;MALFGRRGDTPAEAPRERGEFPLPPRRAHCSVCAKEQSFTKSWRRNGMVRQCTCCGMVFENPAALYNLVQPVCPKCGEPLEQPNFDYGLCDGCGSKFELIENTKPGLIPNLRQRRERDSHGKSRSVL
;
A
#
# COMPACT_ATOMS: atom_id res chain seq x y z
N MET A 1 13.03 24.03 54.21
CA MET A 1 13.53 22.68 53.86
C MET A 1 12.42 21.91 53.15
N ALA A 2 12.82 20.99 52.25
CA ALA A 2 12.03 20.23 51.26
C ALA A 2 11.62 21.09 50.03
N LEU A 3 12.24 21.05 48.85
CA LEU A 3 12.81 19.96 48.00
C LEU A 3 11.77 18.86 47.68
N PHE A 4 11.83 18.34 46.44
CA PHE A 4 10.95 17.33 45.76
C PHE A 4 9.75 17.93 44.99
N GLY A 5 9.64 17.81 43.67
CA GLY A 5 10.47 17.15 42.67
C GLY A 5 9.96 17.49 41.26
N ARG A 6 10.87 17.92 40.39
CA ARG A 6 10.63 18.03 38.94
C ARG A 6 10.40 16.61 38.40
N ARG A 7 9.16 16.28 38.02
CA ARG A 7 8.92 15.15 37.13
C ARG A 7 9.48 15.53 35.77
N GLY A 8 10.44 14.75 35.30
CA GLY A 8 11.07 14.94 34.01
C GLY A 8 10.03 14.84 32.90
N ASP A 9 10.01 15.88 32.06
CA ASP A 9 9.46 15.83 30.72
C ASP A 9 10.21 14.76 29.94
N THR A 10 9.66 13.55 29.93
CA THR A 10 10.00 12.58 28.90
C THR A 10 9.32 13.09 27.64
N PRO A 11 10.06 13.40 26.55
CA PRO A 11 9.42 13.79 25.31
C PRO A 11 8.52 12.62 24.90
N ALA A 12 7.22 12.89 24.85
CA ALA A 12 6.24 11.94 24.34
C ALA A 12 6.71 11.50 22.95
N GLU A 13 7.05 10.22 22.80
CA GLU A 13 7.27 9.62 21.49
C GLU A 13 6.05 9.98 20.65
N ALA A 14 6.27 10.76 19.59
CA ALA A 14 5.24 11.12 18.64
C ALA A 14 4.52 9.82 18.23
N PRO A 15 3.17 9.79 18.26
CA PRO A 15 2.44 8.59 17.90
C PRO A 15 2.92 8.16 16.54
N ARG A 16 3.50 6.96 16.44
CA ARG A 16 3.90 6.35 15.17
C ARG A 16 2.66 6.35 14.30
N GLU A 17 2.58 7.31 13.38
CA GLU A 17 1.44 7.45 12.50
C GLU A 17 1.27 6.10 11.81
N ARG A 18 0.19 5.39 12.15
CA ARG A 18 -0.20 4.20 11.41
C ARG A 18 -0.44 4.74 10.00
N GLY A 19 0.45 4.43 9.07
CA GLY A 19 0.42 4.98 7.72
C GLY A 19 -0.85 4.61 6.93
N GLU A 20 -1.77 3.86 7.54
CA GLU A 20 -3.02 3.34 6.98
C GLU A 20 -4.19 3.74 7.89
N PHE A 21 -5.22 4.33 7.29
CA PHE A 21 -6.49 4.66 7.92
C PHE A 21 -7.56 3.68 7.41
N PRO A 22 -8.19 2.88 8.27
CA PRO A 22 -9.23 1.95 7.83
C PRO A 22 -10.43 2.73 7.26
N LEU A 23 -10.97 2.25 6.15
CA LEU A 23 -12.14 2.83 5.49
C LEU A 23 -13.36 1.91 5.69
N PRO A 24 -14.58 2.45 5.52
CA PRO A 24 -15.77 1.61 5.47
C PRO A 24 -15.70 0.65 4.27
N PRO A 25 -16.36 -0.52 4.38
CA PRO A 25 -16.41 -1.49 3.30
C PRO A 25 -17.05 -0.88 2.05
N ARG A 26 -16.51 -1.22 0.87
CA ARG A 26 -17.01 -0.71 -0.41
C ARG A 26 -17.38 -1.85 -1.35
N ARG A 27 -18.24 -1.57 -2.33
CA ARG A 27 -18.52 -2.45 -3.46
C ARG A 27 -17.87 -1.86 -4.71
N ALA A 28 -17.13 -2.68 -5.45
CA ALA A 28 -16.52 -2.26 -6.70
C ALA A 28 -16.35 -3.44 -7.67
N HIS A 29 -16.11 -3.15 -8.94
CA HIS A 29 -15.86 -4.20 -9.95
C HIS A 29 -14.46 -4.80 -9.79
N CYS A 30 -14.36 -6.11 -9.63
CA CYS A 30 -13.09 -6.83 -9.57
C CYS A 30 -12.73 -7.38 -10.95
N SER A 31 -11.64 -6.90 -11.56
CA SER A 31 -11.19 -7.34 -12.88
C SER A 31 -10.74 -8.80 -12.93
N VAL A 32 -10.30 -9.36 -11.79
CA VAL A 32 -9.89 -10.77 -11.68
C VAL A 32 -11.11 -11.70 -11.61
N CYS A 33 -12.17 -11.30 -10.90
CA CYS A 33 -13.40 -12.07 -10.79
C CYS A 33 -14.40 -11.78 -11.91
N ALA A 34 -14.17 -10.71 -12.69
CA ALA A 34 -15.08 -10.17 -13.71
C ALA A 34 -16.51 -9.87 -13.20
N LYS A 35 -16.66 -9.53 -11.91
CA LYS A 35 -17.95 -9.21 -11.28
C LYS A 35 -17.80 -8.16 -10.20
N GLU A 36 -18.91 -7.53 -9.81
CA GLU A 36 -18.94 -6.72 -8.60
C GLU A 36 -18.65 -7.56 -7.36
N GLN A 37 -17.76 -7.05 -6.52
CA GLN A 37 -17.33 -7.69 -5.29
C GLN A 37 -17.34 -6.69 -4.13
N SER A 38 -17.48 -7.23 -2.92
CA SER A 38 -17.25 -6.48 -1.70
C SER A 38 -15.75 -6.40 -1.39
N PHE A 39 -15.38 -5.29 -0.78
CA PHE A 39 -14.06 -4.98 -0.27
C PHE A 39 -14.22 -4.66 1.22
N THR A 40 -14.32 -5.70 2.05
CA THR A 40 -14.51 -5.52 3.50
C THR A 40 -13.28 -4.93 4.18
N LYS A 41 -12.10 -5.24 3.65
CA LYS A 41 -10.82 -4.68 4.10
C LYS A 41 -10.40 -3.56 3.15
N SER A 42 -10.76 -2.34 3.50
CA SER A 42 -10.39 -1.12 2.79
C SER A 42 -9.62 -0.17 3.71
N TRP A 43 -8.65 0.55 3.14
CA TRP A 43 -7.84 1.52 3.88
C TRP A 43 -7.38 2.65 2.97
N ARG A 44 -7.18 3.84 3.54
CA ARG A 44 -6.46 4.95 2.89
C ARG A 44 -5.05 4.98 3.42
N ARG A 45 -4.06 5.14 2.55
CA ARG A 45 -2.68 5.35 3.00
C ARG A 45 -2.42 6.85 3.18
N ASN A 46 -1.95 7.31 4.34
CA ASN A 46 -1.68 8.75 4.57
C ASN A 46 -0.23 9.13 4.26
N GLY A 47 0.71 8.19 4.45
CA GLY A 47 2.15 8.43 4.31
C GLY A 47 2.82 7.50 3.31
N MET A 48 4.02 7.89 2.87
CA MET A 48 4.89 7.06 2.05
C MET A 48 5.20 5.73 2.75
N VAL A 49 5.20 4.64 1.98
CA VAL A 49 5.61 3.33 2.48
C VAL A 49 7.08 3.40 2.86
N ARG A 50 7.40 3.11 4.13
CA ARG A 50 8.79 3.05 4.64
C ARG A 50 9.36 1.62 4.67
N GLN A 51 8.50 0.62 4.57
CA GLN A 51 8.88 -0.79 4.57
C GLN A 51 8.01 -1.55 3.58
N CYS A 52 8.62 -2.35 2.72
CA CYS A 52 7.89 -3.19 1.77
C CYS A 52 6.99 -4.19 2.51
N THR A 53 5.68 -4.15 2.24
CA THR A 53 4.70 -5.09 2.79
C THR A 53 4.88 -6.53 2.28
N CYS A 54 5.58 -6.71 1.15
CA CYS A 54 5.83 -8.02 0.55
C CYS A 54 7.14 -8.68 1.04
N CYS A 55 8.27 -7.98 1.01
CA CYS A 55 9.59 -8.56 1.33
C CYS A 55 10.22 -8.04 2.62
N GLY A 56 9.57 -7.11 3.32
CA GLY A 56 10.03 -6.55 4.60
C GLY A 56 11.22 -5.59 4.50
N MET A 57 11.72 -5.29 3.30
CA MET A 57 12.82 -4.34 3.11
C MET A 57 12.43 -2.94 3.61
N VAL A 58 13.26 -2.36 4.48
CA VAL A 58 13.12 -0.98 4.93
C VAL A 58 13.76 -0.04 3.92
N PHE A 59 13.09 1.06 3.59
CA PHE A 59 13.58 2.06 2.66
C PHE A 59 14.25 3.20 3.41
N GLU A 60 15.52 3.44 3.13
CA GLU A 60 16.29 4.53 3.74
C GLU A 60 15.77 5.90 3.31
N ASN A 61 15.44 6.05 2.01
CA ASN A 61 14.86 7.27 1.46
C ASN A 61 13.59 6.96 0.65
N PRO A 62 12.41 6.90 1.31
CA PRO A 62 11.14 6.68 0.61
C PRO A 62 10.85 7.76 -0.43
N ALA A 63 11.17 9.03 -0.16
CA ALA A 63 10.85 10.14 -1.06
C ALA A 63 11.51 9.98 -2.44
N ALA A 64 12.74 9.45 -2.49
CA ALA A 64 13.42 9.15 -3.75
C ALA A 64 12.68 8.10 -4.59
N LEU A 65 12.04 7.11 -3.97
CA LEU A 65 11.24 6.09 -4.69
C LEU A 65 9.96 6.68 -5.27
N TYR A 66 9.30 7.60 -4.55
CA TYR A 66 8.07 8.25 -4.99
C TYR A 66 8.28 9.34 -6.05
N ASN A 67 9.52 9.77 -6.30
CA ASN A 67 9.85 10.62 -7.44
C ASN A 67 9.87 9.87 -8.78
N LEU A 68 9.82 8.53 -8.77
CA LEU A 68 9.71 7.72 -9.97
C LEU A 68 8.25 7.67 -10.46
N VAL A 69 8.07 7.48 -11.77
CA VAL A 69 6.73 7.37 -12.41
C VAL A 69 5.88 6.27 -11.75
N GLN A 70 6.50 5.16 -11.35
CA GLN A 70 5.87 4.12 -10.54
C GLN A 70 6.81 3.71 -9.40
N PRO A 71 6.47 4.03 -8.13
CA PRO A 71 7.28 3.62 -7.00
C PRO A 71 7.14 2.10 -6.82
N VAL A 72 8.27 1.40 -6.90
CA VAL A 72 8.34 -0.05 -6.72
C VAL A 72 9.42 -0.39 -5.71
N CYS A 73 9.24 -1.50 -4.99
CA CYS A 73 10.27 -2.02 -4.11
C CYS A 73 11.50 -2.45 -4.95
N PRO A 74 12.72 -1.95 -4.67
CA PRO A 74 13.92 -2.29 -5.44
C PRO A 74 14.32 -3.77 -5.31
N LYS A 75 13.89 -4.47 -4.26
CA LYS A 75 14.22 -5.89 -4.02
C LYS A 75 13.25 -6.87 -4.69
N CYS A 76 11.95 -6.65 -4.55
CA CYS A 76 10.92 -7.61 -5.00
C CYS A 76 9.96 -7.09 -6.07
N GLY A 77 10.14 -5.83 -6.51
CA GLY A 77 9.30 -5.21 -7.54
C GLY A 77 7.83 -5.04 -7.14
N GLU A 78 7.49 -5.09 -5.85
CA GLU A 78 6.16 -4.78 -5.34
C GLU A 78 5.83 -3.30 -5.63
N PRO A 79 4.72 -2.98 -6.33
CA PRO A 79 4.24 -1.61 -6.45
C PRO A 79 3.93 -1.04 -5.06
N LEU A 80 4.51 0.10 -4.76
CA LEU A 80 4.31 0.78 -3.48
C LEU A 80 2.99 1.53 -3.52
N GLU A 81 2.25 1.43 -2.43
CA GLU A 81 0.99 2.15 -2.24
C GLU A 81 1.26 3.65 -2.16
N GLN A 82 0.54 4.42 -2.97
CA GLN A 82 0.58 5.87 -3.03
C GLN A 82 -0.08 6.51 -1.80
N PRO A 83 0.49 7.59 -1.25
CA PRO A 83 -0.18 8.42 -0.27
C PRO A 83 -1.49 8.99 -0.83
N ASN A 84 -2.49 9.13 0.04
CA ASN A 84 -3.84 9.65 -0.22
C ASN A 84 -4.71 8.83 -1.18
N PHE A 85 -4.28 7.62 -1.54
CA PHE A 85 -5.11 6.67 -2.29
C PHE A 85 -5.85 5.72 -1.35
N ASP A 86 -7.03 5.31 -1.81
CA ASP A 86 -7.86 4.30 -1.16
C ASP A 86 -7.53 2.93 -1.77
N TYR A 87 -7.36 1.95 -0.90
CA TYR A 87 -6.99 0.60 -1.22
C TYR A 87 -8.03 -0.37 -0.67
N GLY A 88 -8.12 -1.55 -1.26
CA GLY A 88 -8.91 -2.63 -0.71
C GLY A 88 -8.52 -4.01 -1.20
N LEU A 89 -8.87 -5.01 -0.40
CA LEU A 89 -8.79 -6.41 -0.79
C LEU A 89 -10.15 -6.91 -1.25
N CYS A 90 -10.19 -7.54 -2.43
CA CYS A 90 -11.39 -8.20 -2.90
C CYS A 90 -11.69 -9.43 -2.05
N ASP A 91 -12.90 -9.53 -1.49
CA ASP A 91 -13.27 -10.67 -0.63
C ASP A 91 -13.35 -12.00 -1.39
N GLY A 92 -13.57 -11.96 -2.71
CA GLY A 92 -13.65 -13.16 -3.55
C GLY A 92 -12.30 -13.77 -3.92
N CYS A 93 -11.35 -12.97 -4.43
CA CYS A 93 -10.06 -13.47 -4.92
C CYS A 93 -8.85 -13.06 -4.07
N GLY A 94 -9.04 -12.22 -3.06
CA GLY A 94 -7.96 -11.70 -2.20
C GLY A 94 -6.97 -10.77 -2.92
N SER A 95 -7.26 -10.35 -4.15
CA SER A 95 -6.39 -9.41 -4.89
C SER A 95 -6.52 -8.00 -4.32
N LYS A 96 -5.41 -7.25 -4.36
CA LYS A 96 -5.32 -5.88 -3.88
C LYS A 96 -5.69 -4.91 -5.01
N PHE A 97 -6.48 -3.90 -4.70
CA PHE A 97 -6.93 -2.89 -5.65
C PHE A 97 -6.78 -1.48 -5.11
N GLU A 98 -6.58 -0.53 -6.03
CA GLU A 98 -6.78 0.90 -5.85
C GLU A 98 -8.25 1.24 -6.12
N LEU A 99 -8.92 1.79 -5.11
CA LEU A 99 -10.34 2.11 -5.11
C LEU A 99 -10.55 3.61 -5.31
N ILE A 100 -10.48 4.07 -6.55
CA ILE A 100 -10.78 5.47 -6.89
C ILE A 100 -12.29 5.63 -7.10
N GLU A 101 -12.89 6.64 -6.48
CA GLU A 101 -14.33 6.92 -6.61
C GLU A 101 -14.75 7.10 -8.08
N ASN A 102 -15.90 6.55 -8.45
CA ASN A 102 -16.49 6.65 -9.79
C ASN A 102 -15.63 6.11 -10.95
N THR A 103 -14.63 5.28 -10.67
CA THR A 103 -13.77 4.68 -11.70
C THR A 103 -13.63 3.17 -11.50
N LYS A 104 -13.11 2.48 -12.52
CA LYS A 104 -12.80 1.06 -12.43
C LYS A 104 -11.59 0.87 -11.50
N PRO A 105 -11.68 -0.01 -10.47
CA PRO A 105 -10.56 -0.26 -9.58
C PRO A 105 -9.29 -0.69 -10.31
N GLY A 106 -8.16 -0.09 -9.96
CA GLY A 106 -6.84 -0.46 -10.47
C GLY A 106 -6.33 -1.70 -9.76
N LEU A 107 -5.94 -2.75 -10.50
CA LEU A 107 -5.35 -3.95 -9.88
C LEU A 107 -3.91 -3.66 -9.45
N ILE A 108 -3.60 -3.90 -8.17
CA ILE A 108 -2.21 -3.96 -7.70
C ILE A 108 -1.79 -5.42 -7.65
N PRO A 109 -0.95 -5.88 -8.61
CA PRO A 109 -0.59 -7.28 -8.69
C PRO A 109 0.24 -7.67 -7.47
N ASN A 110 -0.20 -8.70 -6.76
CA ASN A 110 0.55 -9.29 -5.64
C ASN A 110 1.73 -10.14 -6.14
N LEU A 111 2.55 -10.67 -5.23
CA LEU A 111 3.74 -11.45 -5.58
C LEU A 111 3.44 -12.64 -6.51
N ARG A 112 2.33 -13.35 -6.28
CA ARG A 112 1.94 -14.50 -7.11
C ARG A 112 1.62 -14.04 -8.54
N GLN A 113 0.79 -13.01 -8.66
CA GLN A 113 0.40 -12.43 -9.95
C GLN A 113 1.59 -11.87 -10.72
N ARG A 114 2.57 -11.27 -10.02
CA ARG A 114 3.81 -10.80 -10.67
C ARG A 114 4.68 -11.95 -11.15
N ARG A 115 4.86 -13.00 -10.33
CA ARG A 115 5.63 -14.19 -10.75
C ARG A 115 5.03 -14.86 -11.98
N GLU A 116 3.71 -14.99 -12.00
CA GLU A 116 2.97 -15.51 -13.16
C GLU A 116 3.15 -14.60 -14.39
N ARG A 117 2.94 -13.29 -14.24
CA ARG A 117 3.21 -12.33 -15.32
C ARG A 117 4.64 -12.44 -15.85
N ASP A 118 5.62 -12.54 -14.95
CA ASP A 118 7.03 -12.57 -15.31
C ASP A 118 7.42 -13.93 -15.96
N SER A 119 6.72 -15.04 -15.66
CA SER A 119 6.96 -16.34 -16.30
C SER A 119 6.50 -16.40 -17.76
N HIS A 120 5.53 -15.58 -18.15
CA HIS A 120 5.11 -15.44 -19.55
C HIS A 120 6.04 -14.56 -20.40
N GLY A 121 7.11 -14.04 -19.79
CA GLY A 121 8.02 -13.09 -20.43
C GLY A 121 7.40 -11.71 -20.59
N LYS A 122 8.25 -10.68 -20.68
CA LYS A 122 7.79 -9.35 -21.04
C LYS A 122 7.65 -9.31 -22.56
N SER A 123 6.46 -9.07 -23.08
CA SER A 123 6.29 -8.71 -24.48
C SER A 123 7.08 -7.42 -24.72
N ARG A 124 8.28 -7.55 -25.28
CA ARG A 124 9.02 -6.40 -25.79
C ARG A 124 8.24 -5.95 -27.02
N SER A 125 7.50 -4.85 -26.91
CA SER A 125 7.11 -4.10 -28.10
C SER A 125 8.41 -3.64 -28.74
N VAL A 126 8.80 -4.31 -29.82
CA VAL A 126 9.89 -3.86 -30.68
C VAL A 126 9.28 -2.70 -31.48
N LEU A 127 9.39 -1.49 -30.95
CA LEU A 127 9.16 -0.24 -31.67
C LEU A 127 10.45 0.55 -31.63
#